data_AF-A0A836V580-F1
#
_entry.id   AF-A0A836V580-F1
#
_cell.length_a   1.000
_cell.length_b   1.000
_cell.length_c   1.000
_cell.angle_alpha   90.00
_cell.angle_beta   90.00
_cell.angle_gamma   90.00
#
_symmetry.space_group_name_H-M   'P 1'
#
loop_
_entity.id
_entity.type
_entity.pdbx_description
1 polymer ?
#
loop_
_entity_poly.entity_id
_entity_poly.type
_entity_poly.pdbx_seq_one_letter_code
_entity_poly.pdbx_strand_id
1 'polypeptide(L)'
;MSLRVRKVDMVLRIAATLLAISTANPVFAAPATAASPEIPTILKRGYEQLRKADYRGAILTFREAVKQNNNDPLARRCLAYALLCAGSPEDALDQLILLTRLSPPGAVDWCTFGEVYLIAGSYGQAEEAFNDALKLNPELFWASCGIIRAKAMQRDFKAAYRSLAELIADTPDEKKRAYLYKLRIAVRKLELTPVQVKPIERPEISPDTLQDPSQPPQEPPGA
;
A
#
# COMPACT_ATOMS: atom_id res chain seq x y z
N MET A 1 -84.73 -40.38 -28.38
CA MET A 1 -84.35 -41.66 -29.02
C MET A 1 -83.12 -41.43 -29.89
N SER A 2 -82.00 -42.08 -29.57
CA SER A 2 -80.74 -42.26 -30.34
C SER A 2 -79.61 -42.31 -29.29
N LEU A 3 -79.08 -43.44 -28.81
CA LEU A 3 -78.51 -44.61 -29.47
C LEU A 3 -77.50 -44.27 -30.58
N ARG A 4 -76.23 -44.13 -30.17
CA ARG A 4 -75.06 -44.92 -30.60
C ARG A 4 -73.82 -44.04 -30.64
N VAL A 5 -72.83 -44.30 -29.78
CA VAL A 5 -71.61 -45.07 -30.14
C VAL A 5 -70.93 -44.41 -31.36
N ARG A 6 -69.75 -43.83 -31.21
CA ARG A 6 -68.44 -44.52 -31.21
C ARG A 6 -67.45 -43.60 -30.48
N LYS A 7 -66.78 -44.05 -29.40
CA LYS A 7 -65.55 -44.88 -29.39
C LYS A 7 -64.51 -44.33 -30.37
N VAL A 8 -63.28 -44.14 -29.87
CA VAL A 8 -62.10 -43.44 -30.43
C VAL A 8 -62.18 -41.96 -30.04
N ASP A 9 -61.53 -41.43 -28.99
CA ASP A 9 -60.24 -41.71 -28.36
C ASP A 9 -60.43 -41.63 -26.82
N MET A 10 -60.23 -42.64 -25.97
CA MET A 10 -58.98 -43.34 -25.67
C MET A 10 -57.75 -42.66 -26.22
N VAL A 11 -57.26 -41.63 -25.52
CA VAL A 11 -55.84 -41.40 -25.22
C VAL A 11 -55.72 -40.05 -24.47
N LEU A 12 -54.96 -40.06 -23.36
CA LEU A 12 -54.55 -38.92 -22.52
C LEU A 12 -55.61 -38.38 -21.52
N ARG A 13 -55.85 -39.11 -20.42
CA ARG A 13 -55.10 -39.01 -19.13
C ARG A 13 -55.65 -37.92 -18.21
N ILE A 14 -56.55 -38.36 -17.33
CA ILE A 14 -56.84 -37.78 -16.02
C ILE A 14 -55.63 -38.08 -15.11
N ALA A 15 -54.97 -37.02 -14.65
CA ALA A 15 -54.13 -36.87 -13.45
C ALA A 15 -53.23 -35.65 -13.72
N ALA A 16 -53.13 -34.58 -12.93
CA ALA A 16 -53.46 -34.39 -11.53
C ALA A 16 -53.68 -32.88 -11.26
N THR A 17 -54.58 -32.66 -10.32
CA THR A 17 -54.82 -31.51 -9.42
C THR A 17 -53.91 -30.26 -9.41
N LEU A 18 -54.60 -29.11 -9.42
CA LEU A 18 -54.45 -27.89 -8.59
C LEU A 18 -53.14 -27.06 -8.70
N LEU A 19 -53.25 -25.80 -9.15
CA LEU A 19 -53.45 -24.67 -8.22
C LEU A 19 -53.84 -23.37 -8.94
N ALA A 20 -54.74 -22.64 -8.28
CA ALA A 20 -55.36 -21.43 -8.78
C ALA A 20 -54.46 -20.19 -8.64
N ILE A 21 -54.50 -19.39 -9.71
CA ILE A 21 -54.18 -17.98 -9.90
C ILE A 21 -53.97 -17.17 -8.60
N SER A 22 -52.72 -16.81 -8.32
CA SER A 22 -52.36 -15.72 -7.39
C SER A 22 -52.17 -14.43 -8.18
N THR A 23 -52.95 -13.42 -7.84
CA THR A 23 -52.90 -12.06 -8.41
C THR A 23 -51.53 -11.42 -8.25
N ALA A 24 -51.07 -10.77 -9.31
CA ALA A 24 -49.80 -10.08 -9.41
C ALA A 24 -49.63 -9.00 -8.33
N ASN A 25 -48.63 -9.17 -7.46
CA ASN A 25 -48.00 -8.07 -6.73
C ASN A 25 -46.94 -7.45 -7.66
N PRO A 26 -46.99 -6.14 -7.99
CA PRO A 26 -45.85 -5.50 -8.62
C PRO A 26 -44.76 -5.39 -7.56
N VAL A 27 -43.74 -6.24 -7.67
CA VAL A 27 -42.49 -6.08 -6.92
C VAL A 27 -41.89 -4.75 -7.36
N PHE A 28 -41.86 -3.78 -6.45
CA PHE A 28 -41.02 -2.60 -6.59
C PHE A 28 -39.59 -3.08 -6.81
N ALA A 29 -39.09 -2.95 -8.04
CA ALA A 29 -37.67 -3.04 -8.30
C ALA A 29 -37.00 -1.88 -7.55
N ALA A 30 -36.32 -2.19 -6.45
CA ALA A 30 -35.45 -1.24 -5.79
C ALA A 30 -34.44 -0.69 -6.81
N PRO A 31 -34.12 0.62 -6.80
CA PRO A 31 -33.10 1.14 -7.68
C PRO A 31 -31.80 0.39 -7.40
N ALA A 32 -31.09 -0.01 -8.45
CA ALA A 32 -29.77 -0.60 -8.34
C ALA A 32 -28.92 0.30 -7.45
N THR A 33 -28.68 -0.12 -6.21
CA THR A 33 -27.70 0.50 -5.32
C THR A 33 -26.41 0.52 -6.09
N ALA A 34 -25.93 1.70 -6.46
CA ALA A 34 -24.60 1.86 -7.04
C ALA A 34 -23.63 1.13 -6.12
N ALA A 35 -23.10 0.00 -6.58
CA ALA A 35 -22.20 -0.80 -5.78
C ALA A 35 -21.04 0.10 -5.35
N SER A 36 -20.72 0.12 -4.05
CA SER A 36 -19.54 0.82 -3.55
C SER A 36 -18.35 0.40 -4.42
N PRO A 37 -17.53 1.36 -4.91
CA PRO A 37 -16.42 1.00 -5.77
C PRO A 37 -15.49 0.03 -5.04
N GLU A 38 -15.05 -1.01 -5.76
CA GLU A 38 -14.15 -2.02 -5.20
C GLU A 38 -12.81 -1.39 -4.80
N ILE A 39 -12.14 -1.99 -3.80
CA ILE A 39 -10.86 -1.50 -3.29
C ILE A 39 -9.84 -1.24 -4.41
N PRO A 40 -9.62 -2.14 -5.40
CA PRO A 40 -8.68 -1.86 -6.50
C PRO A 40 -9.01 -0.59 -7.29
N THR A 41 -10.30 -0.29 -7.49
CA THR A 41 -10.76 0.94 -8.16
C THR A 41 -10.47 2.17 -7.31
N ILE A 42 -10.71 2.10 -6.00
CA ILE A 42 -10.39 3.17 -5.05
C ILE A 42 -8.89 3.43 -5.02
N LEU A 43 -8.07 2.38 -4.95
CA LEU A 43 -6.62 2.51 -4.97
C LEU A 43 -6.12 3.17 -6.25
N LYS A 44 -6.64 2.75 -7.41
CA LYS A 44 -6.30 3.36 -8.71
C LYS A 44 -6.62 4.85 -8.73
N ARG A 45 -7.79 5.26 -8.23
CA ARG A 45 -8.16 6.67 -8.09
C ARG A 45 -7.17 7.43 -7.19
N GLY A 46 -6.80 6.85 -6.05
CA GLY A 46 -5.84 7.44 -5.13
C GLY A 46 -4.47 7.64 -5.78
N TYR A 47 -4.01 6.68 -6.58
CA TYR A 47 -2.77 6.82 -7.36
C TYR A 47 -2.86 7.92 -8.42
N GLU A 48 -3.99 8.07 -9.09
CA GLU A 48 -4.19 9.18 -10.05
C GLU A 48 -4.15 10.54 -9.36
N GLN A 49 -4.69 10.65 -8.15
CA GLN A 49 -4.61 11.86 -7.32
C GLN A 49 -3.16 12.16 -6.92
N LEU A 50 -2.39 11.16 -6.48
CA LEU A 50 -0.95 11.31 -6.19
C LEU A 50 -0.18 11.83 -7.40
N ARG A 51 -0.45 11.30 -8.60
CA ARG A 51 0.19 11.75 -9.85
C ARG A 51 -0.12 13.20 -10.19
N LYS A 52 -1.28 13.71 -9.74
CA LYS A 52 -1.70 15.11 -9.90
C LYS A 52 -1.24 16.00 -8.72
N ALA A 53 -0.45 15.46 -7.79
CA ALA A 53 -0.08 16.11 -6.53
C ALA A 53 -1.26 16.51 -5.63
N ASP A 54 -2.44 15.91 -5.84
CA ASP A 54 -3.59 16.05 -4.94
C ASP A 54 -3.43 15.11 -3.74
N TYR A 55 -2.48 15.45 -2.86
CA TYR A 55 -2.16 14.62 -1.70
C TYR A 55 -3.32 14.50 -0.72
N ARG A 56 -4.06 15.60 -0.51
CA ARG A 56 -5.23 15.62 0.37
C ARG A 56 -6.34 14.70 -0.16
N GLY A 57 -6.65 14.77 -1.45
CA GLY A 57 -7.62 13.89 -2.09
C GLY A 57 -7.18 12.42 -2.06
N ALA A 58 -5.89 12.15 -2.33
CA ALA A 58 -5.33 10.81 -2.24
C ALA A 58 -5.46 10.22 -0.83
N ILE A 59 -5.15 10.98 0.22
CA ILE A 59 -5.31 10.54 1.62
C ILE A 59 -6.76 10.17 1.92
N LEU A 60 -7.73 11.01 1.52
CA LEU A 60 -9.15 10.71 1.73
C LEU A 60 -9.58 9.43 1.01
N THR A 61 -9.15 9.27 -0.25
CA THR A 61 -9.42 8.07 -1.05
C THR A 61 -8.80 6.81 -0.44
N PHE A 62 -7.54 6.86 0.02
CA PHE A 62 -6.92 5.68 0.64
C PHE A 62 -7.49 5.38 2.02
N ARG A 63 -7.92 6.39 2.79
CA ARG A 63 -8.69 6.17 4.03
C ARG A 63 -10.02 5.47 3.76
N GLU A 64 -10.67 5.76 2.63
CA GLU A 64 -11.85 5.02 2.20
C GLU A 64 -11.53 3.53 1.95
N ALA A 65 -10.44 3.23 1.22
CA ALA A 65 -10.00 1.86 1.00
C ALA A 65 -9.71 1.11 2.31
N VAL A 66 -8.99 1.75 3.25
CA VAL A 66 -8.73 1.19 4.57
C VAL A 66 -10.03 0.96 5.35
N LYS A 67 -11.01 1.87 5.29
CA LYS A 67 -12.30 1.67 5.96
C LYS A 67 -13.10 0.51 5.38
N GLN A 68 -13.01 0.25 4.08
CA GLN A 68 -13.69 -0.89 3.46
C GLN A 68 -13.06 -2.22 3.89
N ASN A 69 -11.73 -2.27 4.01
CA ASN A 69 -11.01 -3.41 4.57
C ASN A 69 -9.85 -2.96 5.45
N ASN A 70 -10.07 -2.98 6.77
CA ASN A 70 -9.07 -2.58 7.75
C ASN A 70 -7.85 -3.50 7.77
N ASN A 71 -7.93 -4.68 7.16
CA ASN A 71 -6.86 -5.69 7.12
C ASN A 71 -6.18 -5.77 5.75
N ASP A 72 -6.37 -4.78 4.86
CA ASP A 72 -5.67 -4.72 3.56
C ASP A 72 -4.30 -4.05 3.71
N PRO A 73 -3.17 -4.80 3.60
CA PRO A 73 -1.83 -4.23 3.71
C PRO A 73 -1.53 -3.24 2.56
N LEU A 74 -2.05 -3.49 1.36
CA LEU A 74 -1.86 -2.62 0.21
C LEU A 74 -2.56 -1.28 0.42
N ALA A 75 -3.79 -1.27 0.94
CA ALA A 75 -4.50 -0.02 1.25
C ALA A 75 -3.75 0.81 2.30
N ARG A 76 -3.21 0.17 3.34
CA ARG A 76 -2.39 0.83 4.36
C ARG A 76 -1.08 1.37 3.80
N ARG A 77 -0.37 0.61 2.96
CA ARG A 77 0.83 1.07 2.24
C ARG A 77 0.54 2.32 1.41
N CYS A 78 -0.53 2.29 0.62
CA CYS A 78 -0.93 3.43 -0.22
C CYS A 78 -1.25 4.67 0.63
N LEU A 79 -1.95 4.48 1.76
CA LEU A 79 -2.24 5.58 2.70
C LEU A 79 -0.96 6.14 3.31
N ALA A 80 -0.04 5.29 3.77
CA ALA A 80 1.26 5.71 4.31
C ALA A 80 2.04 6.55 3.30
N TYR A 81 2.11 6.09 2.05
CA TYR A 81 2.80 6.81 0.99
C TYR A 81 2.15 8.17 0.69
N ALA A 82 0.82 8.27 0.70
CA ALA A 82 0.13 9.54 0.50
C ALA A 82 0.35 10.53 1.66
N LEU A 83 0.37 10.04 2.91
CA LEU A 83 0.69 10.84 4.10
C LEU A 83 2.13 11.36 4.05
N LEU A 84 3.07 10.53 3.60
CA LEU A 84 4.45 10.91 3.38
C LEU A 84 4.56 12.04 2.34
N CYS A 85 3.89 11.92 1.19
CA CYS A 85 3.88 12.96 0.17
C CYS A 85 3.23 14.27 0.65
N ALA A 86 2.30 14.20 1.61
CA ALA A 86 1.68 15.36 2.24
C ALA A 86 2.54 15.99 3.35
N GLY A 87 3.69 15.40 3.70
CA GLY A 87 4.56 15.90 4.76
C GLY A 87 4.13 15.49 6.18
N SER A 88 3.38 14.40 6.32
CA SER A 88 2.93 13.82 7.60
C SER A 88 3.66 12.49 7.88
N PRO A 89 4.97 12.52 8.20
CA PRO A 89 5.75 11.30 8.39
C PRO A 89 5.32 10.50 9.63
N GLU A 90 4.83 11.13 10.69
CA GLU A 90 4.35 10.43 11.88
C GLU A 90 3.09 9.60 11.57
N ASP A 91 2.08 10.20 10.94
CA ASP A 91 0.87 9.48 10.52
C ASP A 91 1.21 8.35 9.51
N ALA A 92 2.20 8.58 8.65
CA ALA A 92 2.66 7.57 7.70
C ALA A 92 3.31 6.38 8.43
N LEU A 93 4.12 6.65 9.46
CA LEU A 93 4.75 5.63 10.29
C LEU A 93 3.69 4.76 10.97
N ASP A 94 2.65 5.37 11.55
CA ASP A 94 1.55 4.63 12.19
C ASP A 94 0.88 3.64 11.23
N GLN A 95 0.66 4.04 9.98
CA GLN A 95 0.07 3.14 8.98
C GLN A 95 1.00 1.99 8.61
N LEU A 96 2.31 2.24 8.53
CA LEU A 96 3.29 1.19 8.26
C LEU A 96 3.44 0.22 9.45
N ILE A 97 3.37 0.70 10.69
CA ILE A 97 3.35 -0.15 11.90
C ILE A 97 2.11 -1.05 11.89
N LEU A 98 0.95 -0.50 11.52
CA LEU A 98 -0.26 -1.31 11.40
C LEU A 98 -0.15 -2.34 10.26
N LEU A 99 0.54 -1.98 9.16
CA LEU A 99 0.81 -2.91 8.07
C LEU A 99 1.67 -4.10 8.55
N THR A 100 2.69 -3.88 9.38
CA THR A 100 3.59 -4.95 9.84
C THR A 100 2.87 -6.00 10.70
N ARG A 101 1.77 -5.62 11.36
CA ARG A 101 0.92 -6.53 12.13
C ARG A 101 0.02 -7.42 11.26
N LEU A 102 -0.20 -7.03 10.00
CA LEU A 102 -1.04 -7.76 9.06
C LEU A 102 -0.23 -8.69 8.16
N SER A 103 0.97 -8.25 7.77
CA SER A 103 1.84 -9.00 6.89
C SER A 103 3.31 -8.58 7.05
N PRO A 104 4.27 -9.50 6.85
CA PRO A 104 5.68 -9.14 6.75
C PRO A 104 5.91 -8.03 5.71
N PRO A 105 6.63 -6.95 6.03
CA PRO A 105 6.89 -5.86 5.08
C PRO A 105 7.71 -6.35 3.87
N GLY A 106 7.28 -5.97 2.67
CA GLY A 106 8.02 -6.21 1.44
C GLY A 106 9.06 -5.12 1.15
N ALA A 107 9.80 -5.26 0.05
CA ALA A 107 10.85 -4.31 -0.32
C ALA A 107 10.34 -2.85 -0.45
N VAL A 108 9.14 -2.67 -1.01
CA VAL A 108 8.51 -1.34 -1.15
C VAL A 108 8.09 -0.77 0.20
N ASP A 109 7.65 -1.60 1.14
CA ASP A 109 7.29 -1.17 2.50
C ASP A 109 8.52 -0.67 3.24
N TRP A 110 9.61 -1.45 3.21
CA TRP A 110 10.89 -1.06 3.80
C TRP A 110 11.46 0.21 3.17
N CYS A 111 11.33 0.36 1.86
CA CYS A 111 11.70 1.61 1.20
C CYS A 111 10.84 2.80 1.68
N THR A 112 9.55 2.57 1.97
CA THR A 112 8.65 3.61 2.50
C THR A 112 9.00 3.96 3.95
N PHE A 113 9.31 2.96 4.79
CA PHE A 113 9.88 3.17 6.13
C PHE A 113 11.15 4.02 6.07
N GLY A 114 12.06 3.72 5.14
CA GLY A 114 13.28 4.48 4.94
C GLY A 114 13.03 5.96 4.64
N GLU A 115 12.08 6.26 3.74
CA GLU A 115 11.72 7.66 3.44
C GLU A 115 11.07 8.38 4.63
N VAL A 116 10.22 7.68 5.40
CA VAL A 116 9.63 8.20 6.64
C VAL A 116 10.73 8.60 7.64
N TYR A 117 11.66 7.68 7.93
CA TYR A 117 12.78 7.96 8.83
C TYR A 117 13.72 9.04 8.32
N LEU A 118 13.92 9.12 7.01
CA LEU A 118 14.77 10.14 6.39
C LEU A 118 14.19 11.54 6.59
N ILE A 119 12.88 11.72 6.40
CA ILE A 119 12.18 13.00 6.63
C ILE A 119 12.16 13.33 8.12
N ALA A 120 12.01 12.32 8.97
CA ALA A 120 12.03 12.44 10.42
C ALA A 120 13.41 12.79 11.02
N GLY A 121 14.47 12.85 10.21
CA GLY A 121 15.83 13.14 10.69
C GLY A 121 16.59 11.92 11.24
N SER A 122 15.97 10.75 11.23
CA SER A 122 16.49 9.51 11.83
C SER A 122 17.29 8.73 10.79
N TYR A 123 18.41 9.31 10.36
CA TYR A 123 19.13 8.85 9.16
C TYR A 123 19.75 7.46 9.27
N GLY A 124 20.18 7.04 10.46
CA GLY A 124 20.67 5.67 10.67
C GLY A 124 19.58 4.63 10.44
N GLN A 125 18.39 4.88 11.00
CA GLN A 125 17.21 4.03 10.80
C GLN A 125 16.72 4.06 9.35
N ALA A 126 16.82 5.21 8.69
CA ALA A 126 16.50 5.32 7.28
C ALA A 126 17.41 4.38 6.45
N GLU A 127 18.72 4.42 6.71
CA GLU A 127 19.69 3.55 6.04
C GLU A 127 19.43 2.06 6.31
N GLU A 128 19.14 1.67 7.56
CA GLU A 128 18.75 0.29 7.90
C GLU A 128 17.53 -0.17 7.09
N ALA A 129 16.45 0.62 7.10
CA ALA A 129 15.22 0.29 6.38
C ALA A 129 15.44 0.18 4.86
N PHE A 130 16.26 1.06 4.26
CA PHE A 130 16.60 0.92 2.85
C PHE A 130 17.47 -0.32 2.58
N ASN A 131 18.38 -0.69 3.49
CA ASN A 131 19.14 -1.93 3.37
C ASN A 131 18.23 -3.16 3.44
N ASP A 132 17.24 -3.19 4.33
CA ASP A 132 16.25 -4.27 4.39
C ASP A 132 15.41 -4.34 3.09
N ALA A 133 15.10 -3.20 2.49
CA ALA A 133 14.47 -3.15 1.17
C ALA A 133 15.36 -3.79 0.09
N LEU A 134 16.67 -3.52 0.10
CA LEU A 134 17.63 -4.08 -0.85
C LEU A 134 17.95 -5.56 -0.61
N LYS A 135 17.85 -6.05 0.63
CA LYS A 135 17.93 -7.50 0.92
C LYS A 135 16.81 -8.26 0.20
N LEU A 136 15.60 -7.68 0.17
CA LEU A 136 14.43 -8.27 -0.49
C LEU A 136 14.41 -8.03 -2.00
N ASN A 137 14.88 -6.87 -2.46
CA ASN A 137 15.01 -6.55 -3.87
C ASN A 137 16.30 -5.74 -4.12
N PRO A 138 17.40 -6.42 -4.51
CA PRO A 138 18.68 -5.77 -4.75
C PRO A 138 18.67 -4.71 -5.86
N GLU A 139 17.70 -4.77 -6.78
CA GLU A 139 17.57 -3.83 -7.90
C GLU A 139 16.64 -2.65 -7.60
N LEU A 140 16.18 -2.51 -6.35
CA LEU A 140 15.29 -1.43 -5.96
C LEU A 140 16.02 -0.08 -5.93
N PHE A 141 16.09 0.55 -7.10
CA PHE A 141 16.81 1.80 -7.35
C PHE A 141 16.55 2.91 -6.31
N TRP A 142 15.30 3.05 -5.86
CA TRP A 142 14.91 4.08 -4.91
C TRP A 142 15.51 3.85 -3.51
N ALA A 143 15.69 2.59 -3.10
CA ALA A 143 16.33 2.27 -1.83
C ALA A 143 17.83 2.62 -1.85
N SER A 144 18.53 2.32 -2.94
CA SER A 144 19.94 2.74 -3.11
C SER A 144 20.09 4.27 -3.09
N CYS A 145 19.16 4.99 -3.73
CA CYS A 145 19.11 6.46 -3.65
C CYS A 145 18.83 6.94 -2.21
N GLY A 146 17.94 6.25 -1.50
CA GLY A 146 17.61 6.49 -0.09
C GLY A 146 18.83 6.39 0.83
N ILE A 147 19.64 5.34 0.68
CA ILE A 147 20.90 5.16 1.43
C ILE A 147 21.87 6.32 1.17
N ILE A 148 22.04 6.72 -0.09
CA ILE A 148 22.91 7.86 -0.43
C ILE A 148 22.41 9.15 0.23
N ARG A 149 21.09 9.39 0.22
CA ARG A 149 20.47 10.53 0.90
C ARG A 149 20.70 10.45 2.41
N ALA A 150 20.49 9.29 3.03
CA ALA A 150 20.69 9.08 4.46
C ALA A 150 22.13 9.39 4.87
N LYS A 151 23.13 8.83 4.17
CA LYS A 151 24.56 9.10 4.41
C LYS A 151 24.91 10.58 4.27
N ALA A 152 24.38 11.23 3.24
CA ALA A 152 24.59 12.66 3.03
C ALA A 152 23.99 13.50 4.17
N MET A 153 22.82 13.13 4.68
CA MET A 153 22.19 13.80 5.82
C MET A 153 22.94 13.56 7.13
N GLN A 154 23.59 12.40 7.29
CA GLN A 154 24.55 12.12 8.38
C GLN A 154 25.88 12.89 8.23
N ARG A 155 26.05 13.66 7.14
CA ARG A 155 27.30 14.33 6.75
C ARG A 155 28.46 13.38 6.41
N ASP A 156 28.19 12.10 6.18
CA ASP A 156 29.16 11.20 5.56
C ASP A 156 29.16 11.40 4.04
N PHE A 157 29.62 12.58 3.62
CA PHE A 157 29.68 12.95 2.21
C PHE A 157 30.63 12.06 1.42
N LYS A 158 31.69 11.54 2.06
CA LYS A 158 32.64 10.64 1.43
C LYS A 158 31.96 9.33 1.02
N ALA A 159 31.22 8.70 1.92
CA ALA A 159 30.48 7.49 1.60
C ALA A 159 29.35 7.77 0.59
N ALA A 160 28.62 8.89 0.74
CA ALA A 160 27.57 9.27 -0.19
C ALA A 160 28.08 9.43 -1.63
N TYR A 161 29.21 10.13 -1.83
CA TYR A 161 29.79 10.30 -3.17
C TYR A 161 30.33 9.01 -3.77
N ARG A 162 30.91 8.13 -2.94
CA ARG A 162 31.36 6.81 -3.38
C ARG A 162 30.20 5.97 -3.90
N SER A 163 29.16 5.78 -3.09
CA SER A 163 27.98 5.00 -3.48
C SER A 163 27.26 5.61 -4.69
N LEU A 164 27.27 6.93 -4.82
CA LEU A 164 26.68 7.60 -5.97
C LEU A 164 27.49 7.39 -7.26
N ALA A 165 28.82 7.36 -7.18
CA ALA A 165 29.67 7.05 -8.34
C ALA A 165 29.49 5.60 -8.81
N GLU A 166 29.46 4.66 -7.87
CA GLU A 166 29.18 3.23 -8.13
C GLU A 166 27.80 3.08 -8.80
N LEU A 167 26.75 3.66 -8.22
CA LEU A 167 25.39 3.53 -8.76
C LEU A 167 25.22 4.19 -10.14
N ILE A 168 25.93 5.29 -10.43
CA ILE A 168 25.90 5.92 -11.76
C ILE A 168 26.51 5.00 -12.82
N ALA A 169 27.62 4.32 -12.50
CA ALA A 169 28.29 3.42 -13.42
C ALA A 169 27.40 2.22 -13.78
N ASP A 170 26.67 1.70 -12.80
CA ASP A 170 25.82 0.51 -12.96
C ASP A 170 24.42 0.80 -13.51
N THR A 171 24.05 2.08 -13.71
CA THR A 171 22.72 2.47 -14.17
C THR A 171 22.69 2.80 -15.67
N PRO A 172 22.22 1.87 -16.55
CA PRO A 172 22.10 2.13 -17.99
C PRO A 172 20.90 3.01 -18.36
N ASP A 173 19.89 3.13 -17.49
CA ASP A 173 18.71 3.97 -17.74
C ASP A 173 19.04 5.46 -17.61
N GLU A 174 18.73 6.22 -18.65
CA GLU A 174 19.06 7.65 -18.74
C GLU A 174 18.31 8.50 -17.72
N LYS A 175 17.04 8.20 -17.45
CA LYS A 175 16.21 8.97 -16.51
C LYS A 175 16.71 8.80 -15.08
N LYS A 176 17.07 7.57 -14.70
CA LYS A 176 17.69 7.24 -13.42
C LYS A 176 19.06 7.93 -13.30
N ARG A 177 19.91 7.92 -14.33
CA ARG A 177 21.17 8.69 -14.31
C ARG A 177 20.94 10.19 -14.13
N ALA A 178 19.98 10.76 -14.85
CA ALA A 178 19.63 12.17 -14.69
C ALA A 178 19.20 12.50 -13.25
N TYR A 179 18.45 11.60 -12.60
CA TYR A 179 18.12 11.71 -11.18
C TYR A 179 19.37 11.65 -10.29
N LEU A 180 20.27 10.69 -10.52
CA LEU A 180 21.52 10.56 -9.74
C LEU A 180 22.41 11.80 -9.86
N TYR A 181 22.48 12.43 -11.03
CA TYR A 181 23.22 13.70 -11.18
C TYR A 181 22.58 14.84 -10.37
N LYS A 182 21.24 14.94 -10.37
CA LYS A 182 20.53 15.90 -9.51
C LYS A 182 20.79 15.62 -8.03
N LEU A 183 20.77 14.35 -7.62
CA LEU A 183 21.12 13.94 -6.27
C LEU A 183 22.55 14.33 -5.91
N ARG A 184 23.53 14.15 -6.81
CA ARG A 184 24.92 14.57 -6.60
C ARG A 184 25.04 16.06 -6.33
N ILE A 185 24.31 16.88 -7.09
CA ILE A 185 24.26 18.33 -6.90
C ILE A 185 23.63 18.68 -5.55
N ALA A 186 22.56 17.99 -5.15
CA ALA A 186 21.92 18.18 -3.85
C ALA A 186 22.88 17.83 -2.68
N VAL A 187 23.60 16.71 -2.77
CA VAL A 187 24.63 16.33 -1.78
C VAL A 187 25.72 17.39 -1.69
N ARG A 188 26.19 17.94 -2.83
CA ARG A 188 27.18 19.02 -2.84
C ARG A 188 26.67 20.28 -2.17
N LYS A 189 25.40 20.64 -2.42
CA LYS A 189 24.79 21.80 -1.76
C LYS A 189 24.70 21.59 -0.25
N LEU A 190 24.30 20.39 0.18
CA LEU A 190 24.20 20.04 1.60
C LEU A 190 25.55 20.10 2.31
N GLU A 191 26.62 19.60 1.68
CA GLU A 191 28.01 19.69 2.18
C GLU A 191 28.41 21.13 2.51
N LEU A 192 28.00 22.07 1.67
CA LEU A 192 28.32 23.50 1.80
C LEU A 192 27.43 24.24 2.81
N THR A 193 26.40 23.60 3.36
CA THR A 193 25.47 24.21 4.33
C THR A 193 25.56 23.55 5.71
N PRO A 194 25.66 24.31 6.81
CA PRO A 194 25.46 23.77 8.15
C PRO A 194 23.95 23.60 8.43
N VAL A 195 23.52 22.39 8.79
CA VAL A 195 22.12 22.11 9.16
C VAL A 195 22.11 21.27 10.44
N GLN A 196 21.21 21.59 11.39
CA GLN A 196 20.83 20.73 12.52
C GLN A 196 19.40 20.23 12.30
N VAL A 197 19.14 18.95 12.60
CA VAL A 197 17.81 18.33 12.50
C VAL A 197 17.51 17.58 13.79
N LYS A 198 16.27 17.68 14.27
CA LYS A 198 15.80 17.03 15.51
C LYS A 198 15.29 15.61 15.18
N PRO A 199 15.82 14.53 15.79
CA PRO A 199 15.40 13.15 15.50
C PRO A 199 14.01 12.79 16.06
N ILE A 200 13.38 11.78 15.46
CA ILE A 200 12.24 11.04 16.03
C ILE A 200 12.70 9.60 16.33
N GLU A 201 12.34 9.05 17.49
CA GLU A 201 12.80 7.73 17.95
C GLU A 201 12.08 6.55 17.26
N ARG A 202 12.81 5.45 17.12
CA ARG A 202 12.33 4.16 16.60
C ARG A 202 11.30 3.51 17.55
N PRO A 203 10.15 3.04 17.06
CA PRO A 203 9.52 1.86 17.63
C PRO A 203 10.26 0.60 17.16
N GLU A 204 10.72 -0.26 18.07
CA GLU A 204 11.44 -1.50 17.75
C GLU A 204 10.62 -2.37 16.79
N ILE A 205 11.06 -2.41 15.53
CA ILE A 205 10.49 -3.23 14.46
C ILE A 205 11.68 -3.79 13.70
N SER A 206 12.31 -4.83 14.26
CA SER A 206 13.30 -5.65 13.55
C SER A 206 12.55 -6.70 12.70
N PRO A 207 13.05 -7.08 11.51
CA PRO A 207 12.55 -8.24 10.77
C PRO A 207 12.48 -9.50 11.65
N ASP A 208 13.43 -9.65 12.60
CA ASP A 208 13.49 -10.77 13.55
C ASP A 208 12.43 -10.70 14.67
N THR A 209 11.88 -9.51 14.94
CA THR A 209 10.82 -9.29 15.95
C THR A 209 9.40 -9.35 15.37
N LEU A 210 9.26 -9.55 14.06
CA LEU A 210 7.96 -9.83 13.44
C LEU A 210 7.57 -11.28 13.78
N GLN A 211 7.07 -11.47 15.00
CA GLN A 211 6.57 -12.75 15.47
C GLN A 211 5.51 -13.29 14.49
N ASP A 212 5.56 -14.60 14.28
CA ASP A 212 4.50 -15.37 13.64
C ASP A 212 3.16 -14.96 14.27
N PRO A 213 2.16 -14.50 13.48
CA PRO A 213 0.85 -14.12 14.01
C PRO A 213 0.12 -15.26 14.74
N SER A 214 0.66 -16.48 14.71
CA SER A 214 0.21 -17.66 15.45
C SER A 214 0.79 -17.78 16.86
N GLN A 215 1.82 -16.99 17.22
CA GLN A 215 2.44 -17.03 18.54
C GLN A 215 1.87 -15.96 19.48
N PRO A 216 1.48 -16.31 20.71
CA PRO A 216 1.00 -15.33 21.69
C PRO A 216 2.12 -14.37 22.07
N PRO A 217 1.79 -13.10 22.39
CA PRO A 217 2.77 -12.07 22.72
C PRO A 217 3.65 -12.53 23.88
N GLN A 218 4.96 -12.55 23.65
CA GLN A 218 5.92 -12.84 24.73
C GLN A 218 5.97 -11.63 25.66
N GLU A 219 5.70 -11.87 26.94
CA GLU A 219 5.83 -10.86 27.98
C GLU A 219 7.28 -10.35 28.04
N PRO A 220 7.48 -9.04 28.21
CA PRO A 220 8.83 -8.49 28.36
C PRO A 220 9.49 -9.11 29.61
N PRO A 221 10.80 -9.39 29.57
CA PRO A 221 11.50 -9.94 30.73
C PRO A 221 11.38 -8.96 31.90
N GLY A 222 10.88 -9.47 33.03
CA GLY A 222 10.62 -8.70 34.24
C GLY A 222 11.85 -7.91 34.71
N ALA A 223 11.58 -6.68 35.14
CA ALA A 223 12.52 -5.77 35.80
C ALA A 223 12.97 -6.30 37.17
#